data_AF-A0A1R3JFU5-F1
#
_entry.id   AF-A0A1R3JFU5-F1
#
_cell.length_a   1.000
_cell.length_b   1.000
_cell.length_c   1.000
_cell.angle_alpha   90.00
_cell.angle_beta   90.00
_cell.angle_gamma   90.00
#
_symmetry.space_group_name_H-M   'P 1'
#
loop_
_entity.id
_entity.type
_entity.pdbx_description
1 polymer ?
#
loop_
_entity_poly.entity_id
_entity_poly.type
_entity_poly.pdbx_seq_one_letter_code
_entity_poly.pdbx_strand_id
1 'polypeptide(L)'
;MLETGIGLFGMLRNCPETLALTLFSFAAIWFLGGLVMFHSYLIAVNQTAYENFRYRYQSSPNPYDKGIISNIKEVLFAPLPPSRVDFRAEMMIPRWNMEDDHIRV
;
A
#
# COMPACT_ATOMS: atom_id res chain seq x y z
N MET A 1 34.89 23.88 -28.21
CA MET A 1 34.75 24.14 -26.77
C MET A 1 33.32 24.60 -26.55
N LEU A 2 32.49 23.76 -25.95
CA LEU A 2 31.11 24.11 -25.58
C LEU A 2 31.18 25.03 -24.35
N GLU A 3 30.92 26.32 -24.52
CA GLU A 3 30.69 27.22 -23.38
C GLU A 3 29.32 26.92 -22.77
N THR A 4 29.29 25.90 -21.92
CA THR A 4 28.20 25.60 -20.99
C THR A 4 28.13 26.68 -19.91
N GLY A 5 27.54 27.82 -20.25
CA GLY A 5 27.32 28.96 -19.34
C GLY A 5 25.85 29.35 -19.15
N ILE A 6 24.91 28.64 -19.78
CA ILE A 6 23.47 28.82 -19.60
C ILE A 6 22.96 27.52 -18.98
N GLY A 7 22.94 27.46 -17.65
CA GLY A 7 22.61 26.25 -16.90
C GLY A 7 21.22 25.71 -17.27
N LEU A 8 21.00 24.42 -17.02
CA LEU A 8 19.71 23.71 -17.19
C LEU A 8 18.48 24.55 -16.79
N PHE A 9 18.60 25.32 -15.70
CA PHE A 9 17.59 26.24 -15.19
C PHE A 9 17.24 27.39 -16.16
N GLY A 10 18.20 27.93 -16.90
CA GLY A 10 17.97 28.97 -17.92
C GLY A 10 17.18 28.42 -19.12
N MET A 11 17.47 27.18 -19.53
CA MET A 11 16.73 26.49 -20.60
C MET A 11 15.30 26.15 -20.17
N LEU A 12 15.11 25.65 -18.95
CA LEU A 12 13.79 25.37 -18.37
C LEU A 12 12.92 26.63 -18.25
N ARG A 13 13.52 27.79 -17.97
CA ARG A 13 12.79 29.06 -17.81
C ARG A 13 12.26 29.64 -19.13
N ASN A 14 12.87 29.31 -20.26
CA ASN A 14 12.45 29.80 -21.59
C ASN A 14 11.19 29.09 -22.12
N CYS A 15 10.92 27.87 -21.64
CA CYS A 15 9.77 27.07 -22.02
C CYS A 15 8.85 26.86 -20.79
N PRO A 16 7.81 27.70 -20.59
CA PRO A 16 6.97 27.65 -19.39
C PRO A 16 6.28 26.30 -19.22
N GLU A 17 6.00 25.59 -20.31
CA GLU A 17 5.45 24.24 -20.32
C GLU A 17 6.39 23.22 -19.67
N THR A 18 7.66 23.19 -20.07
CA THR A 18 8.67 22.28 -19.50
C THR A 18 8.91 22.58 -18.03
N LEU A 19 8.87 23.86 -17.63
CA LEU A 19 8.99 24.26 -16.23
C LEU A 19 7.83 23.72 -15.38
N ALA A 20 6.59 23.86 -15.87
CA ALA A 20 5.41 23.36 -15.19
C ALA A 20 5.46 21.84 -14.99
N LEU A 21 5.81 21.09 -16.04
CA LEU A 21 5.97 19.64 -15.97
C LEU A 21 7.10 19.21 -15.03
N THR A 22 8.22 19.94 -15.02
CA THR A 22 9.35 19.66 -14.12
C THR A 22 8.96 19.83 -12.65
N LEU A 23 8.30 20.95 -12.31
CA LEU A 23 7.84 21.22 -10.95
C LEU A 23 6.78 20.21 -10.49
N PHE A 24 5.83 19.88 -11.37
CA PHE A 24 4.83 18.86 -11.10
C PHE A 24 5.45 17.49 -10.85
N SER A 25 6.39 17.08 -11.70
CA SER A 25 7.10 15.80 -11.55
C SER A 25 7.93 15.76 -10.28
N PHE A 26 8.60 16.86 -9.93
CA PHE A 26 9.35 16.98 -8.69
C PHE A 26 8.45 16.83 -7.46
N ALA A 27 7.31 17.51 -7.43
CA ALA A 27 6.32 17.38 -6.36
C ALA A 27 5.74 15.96 -6.26
N ALA A 28 5.42 15.35 -7.41
CA ALA A 28 4.89 13.98 -7.48
C ALA A 28 5.90 12.95 -6.96
N ILE A 29 7.17 13.04 -7.36
CA ILE A 29 8.24 12.16 -6.88
C ILE A 29 8.45 12.32 -5.38
N TRP A 30 8.41 13.56 -4.87
CA TRP A 30 8.57 13.79 -3.43
C TRP A 30 7.42 13.19 -2.63
N PHE A 31 6.18 13.35 -3.10
CA PHE A 31 5.01 12.75 -2.48
C PHE A 31 5.04 11.22 -2.53
N LEU A 32 5.36 10.65 -3.70
CA LEU A 32 5.51 9.21 -3.87
C LEU A 32 6.62 8.64 -2.98
N GLY A 33 7.76 9.33 -2.92
CA GLY A 33 8.88 8.96 -2.05
C GLY A 33 8.49 8.92 -0.58
N GLY A 34 7.77 9.94 -0.10
CA GLY A 34 7.23 9.96 1.27
C GLY A 34 6.29 8.79 1.55
N LEU A 35 5.40 8.46 0.62
CA LEU A 35 4.46 7.34 0.75
C LEU A 35 5.20 5.99 0.77
N VAL A 36 6.18 5.79 -0.11
CA VAL A 36 7.01 4.59 -0.15
C VAL A 36 7.81 4.43 1.14
N MET A 37 8.43 5.52 1.63
CA MET A 37 9.17 5.50 2.90
C MET A 37 8.26 5.13 4.07
N PHE A 38 7.05 5.71 4.13
CA PHE A 38 6.07 5.42 5.16
C PHE A 38 5.63 3.95 5.13
N HIS A 39 5.29 3.41 3.96
CA HIS A 39 4.92 2.00 3.86
C HIS A 39 6.10 1.06 4.11
N SER A 40 7.31 1.42 3.69
CA SER A 40 8.51 0.64 3.99
C SER A 40 8.78 0.59 5.50
N TYR A 41 8.57 1.69 6.21
CA TYR A 41 8.64 1.72 7.67
C TYR A 41 7.63 0.77 8.31
N LEU A 42 6.36 0.84 7.88
CA LEU A 42 5.30 -0.05 8.36
C LEU A 42 5.61 -1.53 8.14
N ILE A 43 6.15 -1.87 6.97
CA ILE A 43 6.61 -3.23 6.66
C ILE A 43 7.76 -3.64 7.61
N ALA A 44 8.71 -2.75 7.86
CA ALA A 44 9.85 -3.03 8.74
C ALA A 44 9.43 -3.34 10.18
N VAL A 45 8.36 -2.71 10.69
CA VAL A 45 7.82 -2.96 12.03
C VAL A 45 6.68 -3.99 12.06
N ASN A 46 6.37 -4.60 10.91
CA ASN A 46 5.24 -5.51 10.68
C ASN A 46 3.90 -4.96 11.23
N GLN A 47 3.59 -3.70 10.90
CA GLN A 47 2.33 -3.05 11.24
C GLN A 47 1.61 -2.62 9.97
N THR A 48 0.29 -2.75 9.96
CA THR A 48 -0.54 -2.21 8.90
C THR A 48 -0.77 -0.71 9.08
N ALA A 49 -1.05 0.01 7.99
CA ALA A 49 -1.36 1.43 8.08
C ALA A 49 -2.54 1.71 9.04
N TYR A 50 -3.55 0.84 9.01
CA TYR A 50 -4.70 0.94 9.90
C TYR A 50 -4.32 0.80 11.39
N GLU A 51 -3.46 -0.17 11.73
CA GLU A 51 -2.97 -0.35 13.11
C GLU A 51 -2.16 0.87 13.59
N ASN A 52 -1.35 1.46 12.71
CA ASN A 52 -0.62 2.70 13.00
C ASN A 52 -1.58 3.89 13.20
N PHE A 53 -2.58 4.07 12.34
CA PHE A 53 -3.58 5.15 12.48
C PHE A 53 -4.42 5.04 13.75
N ARG A 54 -4.69 3.81 14.22
CA ARG A 54 -5.41 3.57 15.48
C ARG A 54 -4.49 3.52 16.70
N TYR A 55 -3.19 3.78 16.53
CA TYR A 55 -2.19 3.71 17.59
C TYR A 55 -2.24 2.40 18.41
N ARG A 56 -2.53 1.28 17.72
CA ARG A 56 -2.91 0.00 18.36
C ARG A 56 -1.85 -0.58 19.30
N TYR A 57 -0.58 -0.28 19.01
CA TYR A 57 0.60 -0.77 19.72
C TYR A 57 1.36 0.34 20.46
N GLN A 58 0.69 1.43 20.83
CA GLN A 58 1.33 2.50 21.62
C GLN A 58 1.55 2.11 23.08
N SER A 59 0.64 1.32 23.64
CA SER A 59 0.68 0.84 25.03
C SER A 59 1.17 -0.59 25.20
N SER A 60 1.39 -1.32 24.10
CA SER A 60 1.77 -2.72 24.11
C SER A 60 2.68 -3.04 22.92
N PRO A 61 3.78 -3.82 23.12
CA PRO A 61 4.68 -4.18 22.05
C PRO A 61 3.96 -4.95 20.93
N ASN A 62 4.40 -4.77 19.68
CA ASN A 62 3.81 -5.46 18.53
C ASN A 62 4.14 -6.96 18.58
N PRO A 63 3.16 -7.87 18.77
CA PRO A 63 3.42 -9.31 18.79
C PRO A 63 3.77 -9.87 17.41
N TYR A 64 3.51 -9.12 16.33
CA TYR A 64 3.81 -9.52 14.96
C TYR A 64 5.22 -9.14 14.53
N ASP A 65 5.93 -8.29 15.28
CA ASP A 65 7.30 -7.89 14.93
C ASP A 65 8.29 -9.04 15.22
N LYS A 66 8.92 -9.55 14.16
CA LYS A 66 9.95 -10.62 14.21
C LYS A 66 11.34 -10.07 13.86
N GLY A 67 11.50 -8.75 13.80
CA GLY A 67 12.70 -8.04 13.37
C GLY A 67 12.68 -7.62 11.90
N ILE A 68 13.33 -6.50 11.60
CA ILE A 68 13.26 -5.78 10.32
C ILE A 68 13.44 -6.70 9.09
N ILE A 69 14.51 -7.49 9.05
CA ILE A 69 14.83 -8.36 7.91
C ILE A 69 13.79 -9.49 7.77
N SER A 70 13.34 -10.05 8.90
CA SER A 70 12.35 -11.13 8.91
C SER A 70 10.99 -10.62 8.42
N ASN A 71 10.57 -9.44 8.90
CA ASN A 71 9.31 -8.80 8.52
C ASN A 71 9.30 -8.46 7.02
N ILE A 72 10.38 -7.87 6.50
CA ILE A 72 10.52 -7.59 5.06
C ILE A 72 10.44 -8.89 4.25
N LYS A 73 11.12 -9.94 4.71
CA LYS A 73 11.10 -11.24 4.03
C LYS A 73 9.71 -11.87 4.01
N GLU A 74 8.97 -11.75 5.12
CA GLU A 74 7.61 -12.24 5.26
C GLU A 74 6.65 -11.50 4.32
N VAL A 75 6.75 -10.17 4.23
CA VAL A 75 5.84 -9.39 3.38
C VAL A 75 6.16 -9.53 1.89
N LEU A 76 7.44 -9.54 1.50
CA LEU A 76 7.83 -9.53 0.09
C LEU A 76 7.99 -10.91 -0.55
N PHE A 77 8.36 -11.92 0.23
CA PHE A 77 8.75 -13.22 -0.31
C PHE A 77 7.96 -14.40 0.26
N ALA A 78 7.13 -14.22 1.30
CA ALA A 78 6.31 -15.32 1.78
C ALA A 78 5.06 -15.52 0.92
N PRO A 79 4.62 -16.77 0.73
CA PRO A 79 3.34 -17.05 0.10
C PRO A 79 2.21 -16.43 0.92
N LEU A 80 1.29 -15.74 0.25
CA LEU A 80 0.12 -15.16 0.92
C LEU A 80 -0.68 -16.27 1.61
N PRO A 81 -1.08 -16.10 2.88
CA PRO A 81 -1.94 -17.06 3.54
C PRO A 81 -3.29 -17.14 2.82
N PRO A 82 -3.95 -18.31 2.83
CA PRO A 82 -5.27 -18.46 2.21
C PRO A 82 -6.27 -17.47 2.81
N SER A 83 -7.17 -16.94 1.98
CA SER A 83 -8.17 -15.98 2.42
C SER A 83 -9.01 -16.58 3.54
N ARG A 84 -9.14 -15.87 4.67
CA ARG A 84 -10.00 -16.29 5.78
C ARG A 84 -11.50 -16.03 5.53
N VAL A 85 -11.82 -15.46 4.38
CA VAL A 85 -13.18 -15.20 3.93
C VAL A 85 -13.51 -16.22 2.84
N ASP A 86 -14.48 -17.09 3.12
CA ASP A 86 -15.02 -18.03 2.13
C ASP A 86 -16.25 -17.42 1.46
N PHE A 87 -16.01 -16.71 0.35
CA PHE A 87 -17.09 -16.10 -0.44
C PHE A 87 -18.03 -17.13 -1.08
N ARG A 88 -17.66 -18.42 -1.11
CA ARG A 88 -18.53 -19.49 -1.63
C ARG A 88 -19.48 -20.03 -0.56
N ALA A 89 -19.22 -19.80 0.72
CA ALA A 89 -20.13 -20.21 1.79
C ALA A 89 -21.50 -19.50 1.68
N GLU A 90 -21.52 -18.22 1.28
CA GLU A 90 -22.76 -17.46 1.07
C GLU A 90 -23.59 -17.96 -0.13
N MET A 91 -22.96 -18.56 -1.14
CA MET A 91 -23.64 -19.05 -2.34
C MET A 91 -24.30 -20.42 -2.14
N MET A 92 -23.95 -21.10 -1.05
CA MET A 92 -24.57 -22.36 -0.68
C MET A 92 -25.86 -22.05 0.08
N ILE A 93 -26.92 -21.74 -0.67
CA ILE A 93 -28.28 -21.68 -0.10
C ILE A 93 -28.50 -23.02 0.64
N PRO A 94 -28.78 -23.02 1.95
CA PRO A 94 -28.99 -24.25 2.69
C PRO A 94 -30.13 -25.02 2.01
N ARG A 95 -29.91 -26.31 1.73
CA ARG A 95 -30.91 -27.21 1.12
C ARG A 95 -32.25 -27.22 1.88
N TRP A 96 -32.26 -26.81 3.15
CA TRP A 96 -33.48 -26.59 3.94
C TRP A 96 -34.47 -25.62 3.27
N ASN A 97 -33.99 -24.62 2.52
CA ASN A 97 -34.86 -23.70 1.76
C ASN A 97 -35.58 -24.37 0.58
N MET A 98 -35.21 -25.59 0.18
CA MET A 98 -35.90 -26.38 -0.85
C MET A 98 -36.86 -27.42 -0.26
N GLU A 99 -36.69 -27.79 1.02
CA GLU A 99 -37.56 -28.77 1.69
C GLU A 99 -38.86 -28.11 2.20
N ASP A 100 -38.82 -26.81 2.51
CA ASP A 100 -39.97 -26.06 3.03
C ASP A 100 -41.03 -25.71 1.96
N ASP A 101 -40.70 -25.81 0.67
CA ASP A 101 -41.65 -25.55 -0.44
C ASP A 101 -42.54 -26.76 -0.77
N HIS A 102 -42.16 -27.97 -0.33
CA HIS A 102 -42.96 -29.18 -0.50
C HIS A 102 -43.85 -29.50 0.71
N ILE A 103 -43.68 -28.79 1.83
CA ILE A 103 -44.50 -28.92 3.05
C ILE A 103 -45.42 -27.68 3.18
N ARG A 104 -46.00 -27.23 2.07
CA ARG A 104 -47.08 -26.23 2.05
C ARG A 104 -48.08 -26.55 0.93
N VAL A 105 -48.73 -27.72 1.01
CA VAL A 105 -49.96 -28.07 0.27
C VAL A 105 -50.88 -28.91 1.14
#